data_AF-A0A9D4CZH3-F1
#
_entry.id   AF-A0A9D4CZH3-F1
#
_cell.length_a   1.000
_cell.length_b   1.000
_cell.length_c   1.000
_cell.angle_alpha   90.00
_cell.angle_beta   90.00
_cell.angle_gamma   90.00
#
_symmetry.space_group_name_H-M   'P 1'
#
loop_
_entity.id
_entity.type
_entity.pdbx_description
1 polymer ?
#
loop_
_entity_poly.entity_id
_entity_poly.type
_entity_poly.pdbx_seq_one_letter_code
_entity_poly.pdbx_strand_id
1 'polypeptide(L)'
;MEEEALTYKVLEKGSKRGGKLLVTSNGCSYGVKKANKKSTLWTCSVRSTKMRCHATVSQHGVHFKPGLQDHAHPADLRLAVKAELSAVLLVYMMPGI
;
A
#
# COMPACT_ATOMS: atom_id res chain seq x y z
N MET A 1 21.97 -5.45 -13.11
CA MET A 1 20.51 -5.55 -13.13
C MET A 1 20.04 -4.65 -11.99
N GLU A 2 19.57 -3.45 -12.30
CA GLU A 2 19.16 -2.49 -11.27
C GLU A 2 17.85 -2.99 -10.65
N GLU A 3 17.93 -3.57 -9.46
CA GLU A 3 16.75 -3.87 -8.66
C GLU A 3 16.16 -2.53 -8.21
N GLU A 4 15.18 -2.02 -8.96
CA GLU A 4 14.43 -0.83 -8.57
C GLU A 4 13.88 -1.06 -7.15
N ALA A 5 14.43 -0.31 -6.19
CA ALA A 5 14.10 -0.45 -4.79
C ALA A 5 12.60 -0.23 -4.60
N LEU A 6 11.87 -1.31 -4.35
CA LEU A 6 10.42 -1.30 -4.24
C LEU A 6 10.02 -0.40 -3.05
N THR A 7 9.38 0.72 -3.36
CA THR A 7 9.08 1.74 -2.34
C THR A 7 7.71 1.47 -1.74
N TYR A 8 7.62 1.56 -0.42
CA TYR A 8 6.40 1.32 0.34
C TYR A 8 5.90 2.63 0.95
N LYS A 9 4.68 3.05 0.59
CA LYS A 9 4.04 4.26 1.12
C LYS A 9 2.77 3.92 1.88
N VAL A 10 2.72 4.30 3.14
CA VAL A 10 1.52 4.14 3.98
C VAL A 10 0.69 5.41 3.92
N LEU A 11 -0.55 5.29 3.46
CA LEU A 11 -1.55 6.34 3.43
C LEU A 11 -2.52 6.13 4.60
N GLU A 12 -2.49 7.00 5.60
CA GLU A 12 -3.37 6.91 6.77
C GLU A 12 -4.86 7.02 6.39
N LYS A 13 -5.19 7.78 5.33
CA LYS A 13 -6.54 7.96 4.77
C LYS A 13 -6.62 7.52 3.29
N GLY A 14 -6.08 6.35 2.97
CA GLY A 14 -6.00 5.88 1.57
C GLY A 14 -7.17 5.03 1.08
N SER A 15 -7.92 4.39 1.98
CA SER A 15 -9.04 3.51 1.58
C SER A 15 -10.33 4.31 1.33
N LYS A 16 -11.24 3.76 0.50
CA LYS A 16 -12.57 4.35 0.27
C LYS A 16 -13.39 4.56 1.55
N ARG A 17 -13.04 3.88 2.65
CA ARG A 17 -13.70 3.97 3.96
C ARG A 17 -12.84 4.69 5.01
N GLY A 18 -11.82 5.44 4.59
CA GLY A 18 -10.95 6.22 5.47
C GLY A 18 -9.95 5.39 6.29
N GLY A 19 -9.76 4.12 5.94
CA GLY A 19 -8.77 3.25 6.58
C GLY A 19 -7.38 3.38 5.98
N LYS A 20 -6.37 2.93 6.73
CA LYS A 20 -4.98 2.89 6.28
C LYS A 20 -4.82 2.02 5.04
N LEU A 21 -4.04 2.48 4.08
CA LEU A 21 -3.73 1.79 2.83
C LEU A 21 -2.23 1.84 2.59
N LEU A 22 -1.60 0.70 2.37
CA LEU A 22 -0.23 0.61 1.93
C LEU A 22 -0.21 0.53 0.40
N VAL A 23 0.57 1.38 -0.26
CA VAL A 23 0.74 1.39 -1.71
C VAL A 23 2.22 1.20 -2.03
N THR A 24 2.51 0.40 -3.03
CA THR A 24 3.87 0.15 -3.52
C THR A 24 4.12 0.86 -4.83
N SER A 25 5.38 1.22 -5.11
CA SER A 25 5.78 1.88 -6.37
C SER A 25 5.40 1.10 -7.62
N ASN A 26 5.34 -0.23 -7.51
CA ASN A 26 4.91 -1.11 -8.60
C ASN A 26 3.39 -1.06 -8.92
N GLY A 27 2.58 -0.30 -8.16
CA GLY A 27 1.14 -0.20 -8.38
C GLY A 27 0.28 -1.24 -7.65
N CYS A 28 0.83 -1.92 -6.63
CA CYS A 28 0.02 -2.77 -5.75
C CYS A 28 -0.50 -1.98 -4.54
N SER A 29 -1.67 -2.39 -4.03
CA SER A 29 -2.26 -1.78 -2.84
C SER A 29 -2.70 -2.83 -1.83
N TYR A 30 -2.49 -2.53 -0.56
CA TYR A 30 -2.74 -3.44 0.55
C TYR A 30 -3.53 -2.74 1.64
N GLY A 31 -4.62 -3.37 2.07
CA GLY A 31 -5.36 -2.96 3.26
C GLY A 31 -4.80 -3.61 4.52
N VAL A 32 -5.06 -3.00 5.68
CA VAL A 32 -4.71 -3.60 6.97
C VAL A 32 -5.54 -4.87 7.18
N LYS A 33 -4.87 -6.01 7.36
CA LYS A 33 -5.49 -7.27 7.77
C LYS A 33 -5.48 -7.44 9.28
N LYS A 34 -4.34 -7.14 9.92
CA LYS A 34 -4.16 -7.19 11.37
C LYS A 34 -3.13 -6.16 11.79
N ALA A 35 -3.40 -5.40 12.83
CA ALA A 35 -2.43 -4.46 13.41
C ALA A 35 -2.22 -4.79 14.88
N ASN A 36 -0.95 -4.87 15.29
CA ASN A 36 -0.50 -5.02 16.66
C ASN A 36 0.41 -3.82 17.03
N LYS A 37 0.74 -3.65 18.31
CA LYS A 37 1.65 -2.59 18.78
C LYS A 37 3.03 -2.57 18.09
N LYS A 38 3.51 -3.75 17.62
CA LYS A 38 4.86 -3.91 17.04
C LYS A 38 4.85 -4.22 15.53
N SER A 39 3.70 -4.57 14.96
CA SER A 39 3.65 -5.10 13.60
C SER A 39 2.29 -4.89 12.96
N THR A 40 2.30 -4.59 11.66
CA THR A 40 1.08 -4.53 10.85
C THR A 40 1.17 -5.53 9.72
N LEU A 41 0.20 -6.42 9.63
CA LEU A 41 0.02 -7.32 8.50
C LEU A 41 -0.94 -6.69 7.50
N TRP A 42 -0.43 -6.49 6.30
CA TRP A 42 -1.14 -5.93 5.16
C TRP A 42 -1.53 -7.07 4.20
N THR A 43 -2.71 -6.97 3.59
CA THR A 43 -3.21 -7.91 2.57
C THR A 43 -3.62 -7.14 1.34
N CYS A 44 -3.38 -7.70 0.16
CA CYS A 44 -3.78 -7.05 -1.08
C CYS A 44 -5.28 -6.68 -1.03
N SER A 45 -5.59 -5.46 -1.47
CA SER A 45 -6.96 -4.92 -1.43
C SER A 45 -7.81 -5.41 -2.61
N VAL A 46 -7.18 -6.00 -3.62
CA VAL A 46 -7.85 -6.50 -4.82
C VAL A 46 -8.64 -7.76 -4.52
N ARG A 47 -9.96 -7.64 -4.64
CA ARG A 47 -10.93 -8.72 -4.55
C ARG A 47 -11.96 -8.55 -5.66
N SER A 48 -12.15 -9.58 -6.46
CA SER A 48 -13.31 -9.74 -7.33
C SER A 48 -14.23 -10.83 -6.79
N THR A 49 -15.40 -10.99 -7.41
CA THR A 49 -16.33 -12.09 -7.10
C THR A 49 -15.73 -13.46 -7.38
N LYS A 50 -14.81 -13.57 -8.36
CA LYS A 50 -14.18 -14.84 -8.79
C LYS A 50 -12.81 -15.07 -8.16
N MET A 51 -12.05 -14.03 -7.83
CA MET A 51 -10.70 -14.18 -7.27
C MET A 51 -10.43 -13.22 -6.12
N ARG A 52 -9.68 -13.71 -5.14
CA ARG A 52 -9.12 -12.90 -4.06
C ARG A 52 -7.60 -12.97 -4.14
N CYS A 53 -6.95 -11.82 -4.10
CA CYS A 53 -5.50 -11.80 -4.00
C CYS A 53 -5.07 -12.08 -2.55
N HIS A 54 -4.18 -13.06 -2.38
CA HIS A 54 -3.66 -13.47 -1.08
C HIS A 54 -2.26 -12.93 -0.79
N ALA A 55 -1.73 -12.07 -1.66
CA ALA A 55 -0.47 -11.39 -1.44
C ALA A 55 -0.52 -10.56 -0.14
N THR A 56 0.54 -10.67 0.66
CA THR A 56 0.64 -10.01 1.96
C THR A 56 1.96 -9.28 2.10
N VAL A 57 1.99 -8.29 2.99
CA VAL A 57 3.20 -7.59 3.40
C VAL A 57 3.17 -7.46 4.92
N SER A 58 4.25 -7.82 5.58
CA SER A 58 4.44 -7.62 7.01
C SER A 58 5.26 -6.36 7.23
N GLN A 59 4.75 -5.44 8.04
CA GLN A 59 5.44 -4.23 8.44
C GLN A 59 5.86 -4.32 9.91
N HIS A 60 7.13 -4.06 10.17
CA HIS A 60 7.70 -3.91 11.51
C HIS A 60 8.44 -2.58 11.59
N GLY A 61 7.81 -1.57 12.18
CA GLY A 61 8.33 -0.20 12.15
C GLY A 61 8.46 0.33 10.72
N VAL A 62 9.68 0.64 10.30
CA VAL A 62 10.02 1.11 8.95
C VAL A 62 10.33 -0.01 7.95
N HIS A 63 10.45 -1.26 8.43
CA HIS A 63 10.78 -2.40 7.58
C HIS A 63 9.51 -3.06 7.04
N PHE A 64 9.52 -3.30 5.73
CA PHE A 64 8.47 -4.03 5.02
C PHE A 64 9.04 -5.33 4.48
N LYS A 65 8.32 -6.42 4.69
CA LYS A 65 8.69 -7.74 4.16
C LYS A 65 7.51 -8.29 3.35
N PRO A 66 7.67 -8.53 2.05
CA PRO A 66 6.65 -9.23 1.27
C PRO A 66 6.47 -10.65 1.79
N GLY A 67 5.23 -11.13 1.77
CA GLY A 67 4.90 -12.51 2.06
C GLY A 67 5.32 -13.45 0.93
N LEU A 68 5.11 -14.75 1.14
CA LEU A 68 5.51 -15.79 0.19
C LEU A 68 4.67 -15.81 -1.10
N GLN A 69 3.47 -15.23 -1.05
CA GLN A 69 2.48 -15.38 -2.13
C GLN A 69 2.49 -14.16 -3.05
N ASP A 70 2.71 -14.43 -4.33
CA ASP A 70 2.66 -13.42 -5.39
C ASP A 70 1.22 -12.95 -5.66
N HIS A 71 1.12 -11.81 -6.35
CA HIS A 71 -0.17 -11.27 -6.77
C HIS A 71 -0.78 -12.14 -7.87
N ALA A 72 -2.07 -12.47 -7.69
CA ALA A 72 -2.86 -13.19 -8.69
C ALA A 72 -3.54 -12.24 -9.71
N HIS A 73 -3.04 -11.03 -9.86
CA HIS A 73 -3.57 -10.00 -10.77
C HIS A 73 -2.44 -9.05 -11.21
N PRO A 74 -2.59 -8.38 -12.36
CA PRO A 74 -1.65 -7.36 -12.78
C PRO A 74 -1.64 -6.18 -11.80
N ALA A 75 -0.49 -5.53 -11.67
CA ALA A 75 -0.37 -4.31 -10.88
C ALA A 75 -1.04 -3.13 -11.60
N ASP A 76 -1.55 -2.17 -10.83
CA ASP A 76 -2.22 -0.98 -11.37
C ASP A 76 -1.40 0.27 -11.02
N LEU A 77 -0.59 0.74 -11.98
CA LEU A 77 0.26 1.92 -11.82
C LEU A 77 -0.53 3.18 -11.46
N ARG A 78 -1.84 3.24 -11.76
CA ARG A 78 -2.69 4.37 -11.36
C ARG A 78 -2.78 4.49 -9.83
N LEU A 79 -2.65 3.37 -9.11
CA LEU A 79 -2.62 3.37 -7.64
C LEU A 79 -1.33 3.99 -7.11
N ALA A 80 -0.19 3.68 -7.72
CA ALA A 80 1.09 4.30 -7.37
C ALA A 80 1.03 5.82 -7.60
N VAL A 81 0.60 6.25 -8.79
CA VAL A 81 0.44 7.69 -9.12
C VAL A 81 -0.53 8.38 -8.16
N LYS A 82 -1.64 7.73 -7.80
CA LYS A 82 -2.60 8.29 -6.83
C LYS A 82 -1.97 8.47 -5.45
N ALA A 83 -1.13 7.54 -5.01
CA ALA A 83 -0.41 7.67 -3.74
C ALA A 83 0.55 8.85 -3.77
N GLU A 84 1.32 9.01 -4.86
CA GLU A 84 2.19 10.18 -5.07
C GLU A 84 1.39 11.49 -5.03
N LEU A 85 0.30 11.59 -5.79
CA LEU A 85 -0.54 12.79 -5.83
C LEU A 85 -1.18 13.10 -4.47
N SER A 86 -1.60 12.07 -3.73
CA SER A 86 -2.15 12.26 -2.38
C SER A 86 -1.11 12.78 -1.38
N ALA A 87 0.14 12.33 -1.49
CA ALA A 87 1.23 12.84 -0.67
C ALA A 87 1.56 14.30 -1.03
N VAL A 88 1.58 14.63 -2.33
CA VAL A 88 1.85 15.98 -2.82
C VAL A 88 0.76 16.97 -2.39
N LEU A 89 -0.52 16.64 -2.52
CA LEU A 89 -1.61 17.54 -2.12
C LEU A 89 -1.60 17.88 -0.62
N LEU A 90 -1.17 16.97 0.25
CA LEU A 90 -1.00 17.27 1.67
C LEU A 90 0.09 18.32 1.93
N VAL A 91 1.13 18.37 1.09
CA VAL A 91 2.19 19.38 1.19
C VAL A 91 1.70 20.76 0.72
N TYR A 92 0.86 20.82 -0.31
CA TYR A 92 0.37 22.08 -0.87
C TYR A 92 -0.87 22.65 -0.17
N MET A 93 -1.63 21.85 0.60
CA MET A 93 -2.81 22.33 1.35
C MET A 93 -2.51 22.85 2.76
N MET A 94 -1.24 23.03 3.14
CA MET A 94 -0.86 23.80 4.34
C MET A 94 -0.20 25.14 3.97
N PRO A 95 -0.90 26.12 3.36
CA PRO A 95 -0.41 27.47 3.35
C PRO A 95 -0.72 28.11 4.71
N GLY A 96 0.32 28.56 5.42
CA GLY A 96 0.19 29.59 6.46
C GLY A 96 -0.08 29.09 7.88
N ILE A 97 0.98 29.12 8.69
CA ILE A 97 0.90 29.55 10.09
C ILE A 97 0.38 30.99 10.12
#